data_AF-A0A5R8P6F8-F1
#
_entry.id   AF-A0A5R8P6F8-F1
#
_cell.length_a   1.000
_cell.length_b   1.000
_cell.length_c   1.000
_cell.angle_alpha   90.00
_cell.angle_beta   90.00
_cell.angle_gamma   90.00
#
_symmetry.space_group_name_H-M   'P 1'
#
loop_
_entity.id
_entity.type
_entity.pdbx_description
1 polymer ?
#
loop_
_entity_poly.entity_id
_entity_poly.type
_entity_poly.pdbx_seq_one_letter_code
_entity_poly.pdbx_strand_id
1 'polypeptide(L)'
;MADNWFEDDGERTYVPLPDGRIPLWVMLTVGEEAHAITPWHNSQNPMRLSAAAIAADCSLPVSEVAGREYIASGDEHGLRDFQLVDDPRI
;
A
#
# COMPACT_ATOMS: atom_id res chain seq x y z
N MET A 1 17.04 -29.30 -6.95
CA MET A 1 16.33 -28.66 -5.83
C MET A 1 16.37 -27.17 -6.13
N ALA A 2 15.32 -26.65 -6.76
CA ALA A 2 15.16 -25.21 -6.94
C ALA A 2 14.54 -24.71 -5.65
N ASP A 3 15.21 -23.74 -5.03
CA ASP A 3 14.85 -23.17 -3.74
C ASP A 3 13.64 -22.23 -3.99
N ASN A 4 12.45 -22.68 -3.58
CA ASN A 4 11.20 -21.94 -3.71
C ASN A 4 11.17 -20.82 -2.65
N TRP A 5 11.87 -19.72 -2.91
CA TRP A 5 11.89 -18.53 -2.06
C TRP A 5 10.65 -17.62 -2.24
N PHE A 6 9.64 -18.04 -3.01
CA PHE A 6 8.49 -17.21 -3.38
C PHE A 6 7.14 -17.71 -2.84
N GLU A 7 7.11 -18.63 -1.88
CA GLU A 7 5.86 -19.12 -1.29
C GLU A 7 5.65 -18.56 0.12
N ASP A 8 5.45 -17.25 0.19
CA ASP A 8 4.59 -16.67 1.23
C ASP A 8 3.28 -16.25 0.53
N ASP A 9 2.38 -17.22 0.34
CA ASP A 9 1.00 -17.01 -0.12
C ASP A 9 0.12 -16.49 1.04
N GLY A 10 0.74 -15.85 2.04
CA GLY A 10 0.07 -15.18 3.14
C GLY A 10 -0.59 -13.92 2.61
N GLU A 11 -1.74 -14.07 1.97
CA GLU A 11 -2.50 -12.94 1.44
C GLU A 11 -2.65 -11.89 2.55
N ARG A 12 -1.98 -10.74 2.37
CA ARG A 12 -2.04 -9.65 3.34
C ARG A 12 -3.49 -9.22 3.46
N THR A 13 -4.11 -9.59 4.57
CA THR A 13 -5.51 -9.30 4.85
C THR A 13 -5.56 -8.11 5.79
N TYR A 14 -6.11 -7.02 5.28
CA TYR A 14 -6.28 -5.78 6.02
C TYR A 14 -7.73 -5.62 6.46
N VAL A 15 -7.93 -4.98 7.61
CA VAL A 15 -9.26 -4.55 8.08
C VAL A 15 -9.21 -3.05 8.38
N PRO A 16 -10.30 -2.28 8.16
CA PRO A 16 -10.35 -0.90 8.58
C PRO A 16 -10.05 -0.78 10.08
N LEU A 17 -9.25 0.21 10.46
CA LEU A 17 -8.88 0.46 11.84
C LEU A 17 -10.07 1.07 12.61
N PRO A 18 -10.11 0.94 13.96
CA PRO A 18 -11.22 1.45 14.77
C PRO A 18 -11.46 2.96 14.68
N ASP A 19 -10.44 3.72 14.28
CA ASP A 19 -10.49 5.17 14.06
C ASP A 19 -10.95 5.56 12.64
N GLY A 20 -11.29 4.56 11.81
CA GLY A 20 -11.75 4.75 10.43
C GLY A 20 -10.62 4.88 9.40
N ARG A 21 -9.35 4.72 9.80
CA ARG A 21 -8.22 4.70 8.86
C ARG A 21 -8.11 3.35 8.16
N ILE A 22 -7.69 3.38 6.91
CA ILE A 22 -7.59 2.21 6.05
C ILE A 22 -6.13 1.82 5.92
N PRO A 23 -5.72 0.64 6.43
CA PRO A 23 -4.38 0.15 6.21
C PRO A 23 -4.25 -0.41 4.80
N LEU A 24 -3.10 -0.17 4.17
CA LEU A 24 -2.79 -0.67 2.84
C LEU A 24 -1.31 -0.98 2.72
N TRP A 25 -0.97 -1.88 1.81
CA TRP A 25 0.41 -2.13 1.39
C TRP A 25 0.56 -1.89 -0.11
N VAL A 26 1.53 -1.06 -0.49
CA VAL A 26 1.84 -0.86 -1.91
C VAL A 26 2.77 -1.96 -2.37
N MET A 27 2.24 -2.85 -3.21
CA MET A 27 2.98 -3.99 -3.73
C MET A 27 4.06 -3.58 -4.73
N LEU A 28 3.67 -2.70 -5.66
CA LEU A 28 4.53 -2.26 -6.75
C LEU A 28 4.04 -0.93 -7.31
N THR A 29 4.88 -0.30 -8.13
CA THR A 29 4.49 0.85 -8.96
C THR A 29 4.66 0.51 -10.43
N VAL A 30 3.70 0.92 -11.26
CA VAL A 30 3.77 0.83 -12.73
C VAL A 30 3.48 2.20 -13.31
N GLY A 31 4.48 2.81 -13.95
CA GLY A 31 4.36 4.18 -14.42
C GLY A 31 4.09 5.14 -13.23
N GLU A 32 2.95 5.81 -13.26
CA GLU A 32 2.54 6.79 -12.23
C GLU A 32 1.64 6.18 -11.14
N GLU A 33 1.33 4.88 -11.25
CA GLU A 33 0.36 4.21 -10.40
C GLU A 33 1.03 3.34 -9.35
N ALA A 34 0.51 3.39 -8.13
CA ALA A 34 0.80 2.48 -7.04
C ALA A 34 -0.31 1.43 -6.97
N HIS A 35 0.08 0.15 -6.95
CA HIS A 35 -0.85 -0.98 -6.84
C HIS A 35 -0.89 -1.42 -5.38
N ALA A 36 -2.03 -1.23 -4.73
CA ALA A 36 -2.19 -1.42 -3.30
C ALA A 36 -3.12 -2.58 -2.95
N ILE A 37 -2.68 -3.37 -1.96
CA ILE A 37 -3.54 -4.30 -1.22
C ILE A 37 -4.24 -3.49 -0.13
N THR A 38 -5.55 -3.64 -0.02
CA THR A 38 -6.42 -2.91 0.92
C THR A 38 -7.42 -3.90 1.54
N PRO A 39 -8.30 -3.51 2.49
CA PRO A 39 -9.34 -4.41 2.99
C PRO A 39 -10.29 -4.96 1.92
N TRP A 40 -10.36 -4.30 0.76
CA TRP A 40 -11.28 -4.65 -0.34
C TRP A 40 -10.56 -5.19 -1.59
N HIS A 41 -9.22 -5.14 -1.63
CA HIS A 41 -8.42 -5.42 -2.83
C HIS A 41 -7.20 -6.27 -2.47
N ASN A 42 -6.92 -7.31 -3.25
CA ASN A 42 -5.78 -8.21 -3.05
C ASN A 42 -4.74 -8.07 -4.17
N SER A 43 -3.72 -8.93 -4.16
CA SER A 43 -2.63 -8.91 -5.15
C SER A 43 -3.09 -9.18 -6.59
N GLN A 44 -4.19 -9.93 -6.76
CA GLN A 44 -4.75 -10.26 -8.07
C GLN A 44 -5.67 -9.15 -8.62
N ASN A 45 -6.31 -8.38 -7.73
CA ASN A 45 -7.14 -7.23 -8.09
C ASN A 45 -6.79 -6.03 -7.19
N PRO A 46 -5.64 -5.37 -7.41
CA PRO A 46 -5.17 -4.29 -6.54
C PRO A 46 -5.91 -2.98 -6.79
N MET A 47 -6.02 -2.15 -5.75
CA MET A 47 -6.44 -0.75 -5.92
C MET A 47 -5.33 0.03 -6.62
N ARG A 48 -5.69 0.81 -7.64
CA ARG A 48 -4.76 1.69 -8.35
C ARG A 48 -4.85 3.09 -7.75
N LEU A 49 -3.72 3.59 -7.26
CA LEU A 49 -3.59 4.89 -6.60
C LEU A 49 -2.51 5.72 -7.29
N SER A 50 -2.54 7.04 -7.11
CA SER A 50 -1.44 7.90 -7.59
C SER A 50 -0.20 7.70 -6.72
N ALA A 51 0.89 7.20 -7.30
CA ALA A 51 2.16 7.07 -6.57
C ALA A 51 2.72 8.44 -6.15
N ALA A 52 2.51 9.47 -6.97
CA ALA A 52 2.91 10.84 -6.67
C ALA A 52 2.14 11.43 -5.47
N ALA A 53 0.84 11.15 -5.34
CA ALA A 53 0.06 11.61 -4.19
C ALA A 53 0.55 10.96 -2.88
N ILE A 54 0.77 9.64 -2.88
CA ILE A 54 1.30 8.92 -1.70
C ILE A 54 2.68 9.48 -1.32
N ALA A 55 3.55 9.68 -2.31
CA ALA A 55 4.88 10.23 -2.11
C ALA A 55 4.82 11.64 -1.50
N ALA A 56 3.93 12.51 -2.00
CA ALA A 56 3.77 13.86 -1.50
C ALA A 56 3.27 13.89 -0.04
N ASP A 57 2.22 13.12 0.28
CA ASP A 57 1.65 13.07 1.63
C ASP A 57 2.67 12.55 2.65
N CYS A 58 3.50 11.57 2.26
CA CYS A 58 4.51 10.97 3.12
C CYS A 58 5.89 11.64 3.05
N SER A 59 6.05 12.71 2.25
CA SER A 59 7.37 13.33 2.00
C SER A 59 8.46 12.33 1.56
N LEU A 60 8.07 11.38 0.70
CA LEU A 60 8.92 10.35 0.11
C LEU A 60 9.22 10.64 -1.35
N PRO A 61 10.35 10.16 -1.90
CA PRO A 61 10.47 10.05 -3.35
C PRO A 61 9.54 8.93 -3.87
N VAL A 62 8.98 9.11 -5.07
CA VAL A 62 8.05 8.14 -5.70
C VAL A 62 8.65 6.74 -5.78
N SER A 63 9.97 6.64 -6.01
CA SER A 63 10.70 5.36 -6.06
C SER A 63 10.70 4.57 -4.76
N GLU A 64 10.36 5.20 -3.63
CA GLU A 64 10.29 4.55 -2.32
C GLU A 64 8.85 4.22 -1.90
N VAL A 65 7.85 4.46 -2.75
CA VAL A 65 6.45 4.22 -2.39
C VAL A 65 6.13 2.72 -2.28
N ALA A 66 6.69 1.92 -3.17
CA ALA A 66 6.47 0.47 -3.20
C ALA A 66 7.19 -0.27 -2.08
N GLY A 67 6.64 -1.41 -1.66
CA GLY A 67 7.17 -2.26 -0.60
C GLY A 67 6.86 -1.79 0.82
N ARG A 68 6.01 -0.77 0.99
CA ARG A 68 5.72 -0.13 2.28
C ARG A 68 4.24 -0.22 2.66
N GLU A 69 4.00 -0.16 3.97
CA GLU A 69 2.65 -0.08 4.55
C GLU A 69 2.27 1.35 4.91
N TYR A 70 1.03 1.70 4.59
CA TYR A 70 0.46 3.01 4.86
C TYR A 70 -0.87 2.86 5.58
N ILE A 71 -1.30 3.95 6.20
CA ILE A 71 -2.70 4.18 6.54
C ILE A 71 -3.22 5.38 5.77
N ALA A 72 -4.49 5.35 5.41
CA ALA A 72 -5.14 6.39 4.61
C ALA A 72 -6.57 6.63 5.08
N SER A 73 -7.19 7.68 4.55
CA SER A 73 -8.62 7.94 4.68
C SER A 73 -9.32 7.62 3.36
N GLY A 74 -10.55 7.09 3.42
CA GLY A 74 -11.35 6.77 2.23
C GLY A 74 -12.05 5.42 2.34
N ASP A 75 -12.35 4.83 1.20
CA ASP A 75 -13.15 3.62 1.06
C ASP A 75 -12.68 2.74 -0.13
N GLU A 76 -13.48 1.74 -0.51
CA GLU A 76 -13.20 0.81 -1.60
C GLU A 76 -13.08 1.48 -2.99
N HIS A 77 -13.50 2.74 -3.13
CA HIS A 77 -13.42 3.47 -4.39
C HIS A 77 -12.23 4.43 -4.46
N GLY A 78 -11.55 4.69 -3.34
CA GLY A 78 -10.34 5.51 -3.35
C GLY A 78 -9.83 5.90 -1.96
N LEU A 79 -8.53 6.17 -1.91
CA LEU A 79 -7.80 6.52 -0.69
C LEU A 79 -7.02 7.83 -0.87
N ARG A 80 -6.83 8.55 0.23
CA ARG A 80 -6.10 9.83 0.34
C ARG A 80 -5.54 10.05 1.74
N ASP A 81 -4.84 11.16 1.96
CA ASP A 81 -4.29 11.56 3.26
C ASP A 81 -3.36 10.46 3.82
N PHE A 82 -2.40 10.02 3.01
CA PHE A 82 -1.55 8.86 3.30
C PHE A 82 -0.55 9.15 4.41
N GLN A 83 -0.31 8.17 5.26
CA GLN A 83 0.71 8.21 6.30
C GLN A 83 1.47 6.89 6.32
N LEU A 84 2.80 6.96 6.37
CA LEU A 84 3.66 5.79 6.47
C LEU A 84 3.56 5.17 7.87
N VAL A 85 3.36 3.85 7.96
CA VAL A 85 3.22 3.14 9.26
C VAL A 85 4.55 3.03 9.99
N ASP A 86 5.59 2.62 9.26
CA ASP A 86 6.95 2.47 9.79
C ASP A 86 7.88 3.40 9.01
N ASP A 87 8.01 4.63 9.51
CA ASP A 87 8.98 5.60 9.00
C ASP A 87 10.28 5.49 9.83
N PRO A 88 11.36 4.93 9.27
CA PRO A 88 12.61 4.73 10.00
C PRO A 88 13.41 6.04 10.21
N ARG A 89 12.89 7.19 9.79
CA ARG A 89 13.54 8.51 9.94
C ARG A 89 13.08 9.24 11.21
N ILE A 90 12.11 8.71 11.94
CA ILE A 90 11.57 9.27 13.19
C ILE A 90 12.02 8.47 14.40
#